data_AF-A0A382HJM2-F1
#
_entry.id   AF-A0A382HJM2-F1
#
_cell.length_a   1.000
_cell.length_b   1.000
_cell.length_c   1.000
_cell.angle_alpha   90.00
_cell.angle_beta   90.00
_cell.angle_gamma   90.00
#
_symmetry.space_group_name_H-M   'P 1'
#
loop_
_entity.id
_entity.type
_entity.pdbx_description
1 polymer ?
#
loop_
_entity_poly.entity_id
_entity_poly.type
_entity_poly.pdbx_seq_one_letter_code
_entity_poly.pdbx_strand_id
1 'polypeptide(L)'
;MYMKKIKKAKIMKTFAEICGWIGAFLIHFATIPTTLGVILGKNPSLPEVSLVILVWSGLFLYLIRAIAQKDWLYIVSNSIGFFLNSILLAIIIF
;
A
#
# COMPACT_ATOMS: atom_id res chain seq x y z
N MET A 1 -35.59 -3.58 18.45
CA MET A 1 -34.48 -4.53 18.18
C MET A 1 -33.80 -4.31 16.81
N TYR A 2 -34.56 -4.15 15.72
CA TYR A 2 -34.02 -3.95 14.36
C TYR A 2 -33.14 -2.69 14.16
N MET A 3 -33.56 -1.53 14.66
CA MET A 3 -32.78 -0.28 14.51
C MET A 3 -31.39 -0.34 15.14
N LYS A 4 -31.22 -1.04 16.28
CA LYS A 4 -29.90 -1.25 16.91
C LYS A 4 -28.97 -2.09 16.02
N LYS A 5 -29.51 -3.11 15.31
CA LYS A 5 -28.73 -3.93 14.36
C LYS A 5 -28.23 -3.11 13.17
N ILE A 6 -29.08 -2.25 12.59
CA ILE A 6 -28.71 -1.38 11.46
C ILE A 6 -27.62 -0.38 11.86
N LYS A 7 -27.77 0.26 13.03
CA LYS A 7 -26.76 1.20 13.53
C LYS A 7 -25.40 0.51 13.76
N LYS A 8 -25.41 -0.69 14.34
CA LYS A 8 -24.19 -1.50 14.53
C LYS A 8 -23.54 -1.87 13.19
N ALA A 9 -24.31 -2.30 12.20
CA ALA A 9 -23.80 -2.63 10.87
C ALA A 9 -23.16 -1.43 10.16
N LYS A 10 -23.76 -0.24 10.27
CA LYS A 10 -23.18 0.99 9.71
C LYS A 10 -21.85 1.35 10.37
N ILE A 11 -21.77 1.29 11.70
CA ILE A 11 -20.54 1.55 12.45
C ILE A 11 -19.43 0.58 12.04
N MET A 12 -19.75 -0.72 11.94
CA MET A 12 -18.79 -1.74 11.50
C MET A 12 -18.24 -1.47 10.10
N LYS A 13 -19.11 -1.07 9.15
CA LYS A 13 -18.68 -0.72 7.78
C LYS A 13 -17.75 0.50 7.77
N THR A 14 -18.11 1.56 8.49
CA THR A 14 -17.26 2.77 8.58
C THR A 14 -15.92 2.47 9.24
N PHE A 15 -15.89 1.68 10.31
CA PHE A 15 -14.66 1.30 10.97
C PHE A 15 -13.76 0.46 10.03
N ALA A 16 -14.34 -0.49 9.29
CA ALA A 16 -13.60 -1.29 8.32
C ALA A 16 -12.96 -0.43 7.22
N GLU A 17 -13.67 0.56 6.67
CA GLU A 17 -13.12 1.50 5.69
C GLU A 17 -11.94 2.30 6.27
N ILE A 18 -12.10 2.85 7.48
CA ILE A 18 -11.02 3.60 8.15
C ILE A 18 -9.78 2.72 8.33
N CYS A 19 -9.96 1.50 8.83
CA CYS A 19 -8.87 0.55 8.98
C CYS A 19 -8.21 0.21 7.63
N GLY A 20 -8.99 0.09 6.56
CA GLY A 20 -8.48 -0.14 5.22
C GLY A 20 -7.57 0.99 4.73
N TRP A 21 -8.01 2.24 4.89
CA TRP A 21 -7.23 3.41 4.46
C TRP A 21 -5.97 3.62 5.31
N ILE A 22 -6.07 3.46 6.63
CA ILE A 22 -4.91 3.53 7.53
C ILE A 22 -3.92 2.39 7.21
N GLY A 23 -4.42 1.18 7.01
CA GLY A 23 -3.60 0.02 6.65
C GLY A 23 -2.84 0.25 5.35
N ALA A 24 -3.54 0.71 4.30
CA ALA A 24 -2.94 1.08 3.02
C ALA A 24 -1.84 2.14 3.17
N PHE A 25 -2.08 3.18 3.97
CA PHE A 25 -1.08 4.19 4.25
C PHE A 25 0.16 3.58 4.92
N LEU A 26 -0.01 2.81 6.00
CA LEU A 26 1.11 2.25 6.76
C LEU A 26 1.99 1.32 5.90
N ILE A 27 1.41 0.43 5.11
CA ILE A 27 2.18 -0.55 4.31
C ILE A 27 2.95 0.10 3.15
N HIS A 28 2.38 1.10 2.47
CA HIS A 28 3.06 1.72 1.33
C HIS A 28 4.09 2.75 1.79
N PHE A 29 3.87 3.41 2.93
CA PHE A 29 4.81 4.38 3.49
C PHE A 29 5.93 3.72 4.31
N ALA A 30 5.83 2.43 4.63
CA ALA A 30 6.87 1.68 5.34
C ALA A 30 8.24 1.69 4.63
N THR A 31 8.28 1.86 3.30
CA THR A 31 9.54 1.88 2.52
C THR A 31 10.13 3.29 2.36
N ILE A 32 9.38 4.35 2.70
CA ILE A 32 9.82 5.74 2.55
C ILE A 32 11.00 6.08 3.47
N PRO A 33 11.03 5.71 4.77
CA PRO A 33 12.17 6.01 5.64
C PRO A 33 13.50 5.45 5.11
N THR A 34 13.49 4.21 4.63
CA THR A 34 14.68 3.59 4.02
C THR A 34 15.09 4.30 2.74
N THR A 35 14.12 4.59 1.85
CA THR A 35 14.35 5.29 0.58
C THR A 35 14.95 6.69 0.81
N LEU A 36 14.36 7.48 1.72
CA LEU A 36 14.87 8.79 2.09
C LEU A 36 16.26 8.71 2.75
N GLY A 37 16.50 7.68 3.58
CA GLY A 37 17.81 7.44 4.16
C GLY A 37 18.90 7.34 3.09
N VAL A 38 18.66 6.53 2.05
CA VAL A 38 19.59 6.37 0.92
C VAL A 38 19.78 7.67 0.15
N ILE A 39 18.69 8.35 -0.21
CA ILE A 39 18.76 9.62 -0.96
C ILE A 39 19.54 10.69 -0.18
N LEU A 40 19.40 10.73 1.15
CA LEU A 40 20.09 11.67 2.03
C LEU A 40 21.53 11.25 2.36
N GLY A 41 22.06 10.20 1.72
CA GLY A 41 23.42 9.70 1.97
C GLY A 41 23.62 9.07 3.35
N LYS A 42 22.53 8.76 4.07
CA LYS A 42 22.61 7.83 5.21
C LYS A 42 22.83 6.44 4.61
N ASN A 43 23.52 5.54 5.30
CA ASN A 43 23.73 4.16 4.87
C ASN A 43 22.71 3.21 5.53
N PRO A 44 21.39 3.26 5.21
CA PRO A 44 20.49 2.21 5.65
C PRO A 44 20.70 0.95 4.80
N SER A 45 20.43 -0.22 5.38
CA SER A 45 20.38 -1.47 4.60
C SER A 45 19.22 -1.40 3.60
N LEU A 46 19.55 -1.42 2.32
CA LEU A 46 18.57 -1.56 1.25
C LEU A 46 17.91 -2.95 1.31
N PRO A 47 16.61 -3.06 0.99
CA PRO A 47 15.97 -4.37 0.80
C PRO A 47 16.60 -5.12 -0.37
N GLU A 48 16.57 -6.46 -0.32
CA GLU A 48 17.00 -7.28 -1.44
C GLU A 48 16.15 -7.01 -2.70
N VAL A 49 16.79 -6.97 -3.88
CA VAL A 49 16.12 -6.76 -5.18
C VAL A 49 14.99 -7.77 -5.40
N SER A 50 15.21 -9.02 -5.01
CA SER A 50 14.23 -10.12 -5.07
C SER A 50 12.92 -9.76 -4.37
N LEU A 51 13.00 -9.20 -3.16
CA LEU A 51 11.85 -8.75 -2.38
C LEU A 51 11.11 -7.63 -3.10
N VAL A 52 11.83 -6.61 -3.57
CA VAL A 52 11.21 -5.43 -4.20
C VAL A 52 10.51 -5.81 -5.51
N ILE A 53 11.11 -6.67 -6.33
CA ILE A 53 10.49 -7.17 -7.58
C ILE A 53 9.20 -7.95 -7.30
N LEU A 54 9.21 -8.82 -6.28
CA LEU A 54 8.03 -9.60 -5.92
C LEU A 54 6.89 -8.71 -5.40
N VAL A 55 7.21 -7.73 -4.54
CA VAL A 55 6.23 -6.75 -4.03
C VAL A 55 5.70 -5.89 -5.18
N TRP A 56 6.57 -5.36 -6.03
CA TRP A 56 6.21 -4.57 -7.19
C TRP A 56 5.26 -5.33 -8.12
N SER A 57 5.57 -6.60 -8.41
CA SER A 57 4.73 -7.47 -9.26
C SER A 57 3.38 -7.76 -8.61
N GLY A 58 3.36 -8.04 -7.30
CA GLY A 58 2.14 -8.25 -6.55
C GLY A 58 1.23 -7.01 -6.55
N LEU A 59 1.79 -5.82 -6.34
CA LEU A 59 1.06 -4.55 -6.38
C LEU A 59 0.45 -4.29 -7.76
N PHE A 60 1.19 -4.59 -8.83
CA PHE A 60 0.68 -4.46 -10.19
C PHE A 60 -0.50 -5.41 -10.47
N LEU A 61 -0.37 -6.68 -10.08
CA LEU A 61 -1.44 -7.66 -10.24
C LEU A 61 -2.68 -7.31 -9.41
N TYR A 62 -2.49 -6.84 -8.17
CA TYR A 62 -3.59 -6.38 -7.33
C TYR A 62 -4.25 -5.12 -7.86
N LEU A 63 -3.49 -4.21 -8.48
CA LEU A 63 -4.04 -3.04 -9.16
C LEU A 63 -4.97 -3.44 -10.31
N ILE A 64 -4.55 -4.39 -11.16
CA ILE A 64 -5.39 -4.94 -12.25
C ILE A 64 -6.70 -5.51 -11.67
N ARG A 65 -6.62 -6.34 -10.62
CA ARG A 65 -7.80 -6.91 -9.95
C ARG A 65 -8.69 -5.82 -9.35
N ALA A 66 -8.11 -4.80 -8.73
CA ALA A 66 -8.87 -3.72 -8.08
C ALA A 66 -9.64 -2.87 -9.10
N ILE A 67 -9.02 -2.56 -10.24
CA ILE A 67 -9.69 -1.87 -11.36
C ILE A 67 -10.88 -2.70 -11.86
N ALA A 68 -10.69 -4.00 -12.09
CA ALA A 68 -11.76 -4.89 -12.54
C ALA A 68 -12.95 -4.95 -11.55
N GLN A 69 -12.67 -4.84 -10.25
CA GLN A 69 -13.69 -4.89 -9.20
C GLN A 69 -14.22 -3.51 -8.76
N LYS A 70 -13.71 -2.42 -9.35
CA LYS A 70 -14.03 -1.03 -8.94
C LYS A 70 -13.78 -0.79 -7.44
N ASP A 71 -12.77 -1.45 -6.88
CA ASP A 71 -12.37 -1.31 -5.48
C ASP A 71 -11.47 -0.08 -5.33
N TRP A 72 -12.07 1.08 -5.04
CA TRP A 72 -11.36 2.36 -4.98
C TRP A 72 -10.23 2.40 -3.96
N LEU A 73 -10.43 1.76 -2.80
CA LEU A 73 -9.41 1.71 -1.77
C LEU A 73 -8.17 0.99 -2.30
N TYR A 74 -8.36 -0.17 -2.94
CA TYR A 74 -7.26 -0.94 -3.51
C TYR A 74 -6.69 -0.32 -4.80
N ILE A 75 -7.48 0.38 -5.61
CA ILE A 75 -6.97 1.09 -6.80
C ILE A 75 -5.98 2.17 -6.36
N VAL A 76 -6.39 3.02 -5.42
CA VAL A 76 -5.56 4.14 -4.97
C VAL A 76 -4.34 3.62 -4.22
N SER A 77 -4.52 2.69 -3.28
CA SER A 77 -3.41 2.16 -2.48
C SER A 77 -2.36 1.45 -3.33
N ASN A 78 -2.76 0.48 -4.16
CA ASN A 78 -1.81 -0.27 -4.98
C ASN A 78 -1.11 0.61 -6.02
N SER A 79 -1.78 1.64 -6.56
CA SER A 79 -1.13 2.59 -7.47
C SER A 79 -0.01 3.37 -6.78
N ILE A 80 -0.27 3.88 -5.57
CA ILE A 80 0.75 4.58 -4.77
C ILE A 80 1.89 3.64 -4.41
N GLY A 81 1.56 2.43 -3.92
CA GLY A 81 2.56 1.42 -3.58
C GLY A 81 3.45 1.05 -4.76
N PHE A 82 2.85 0.85 -5.93
CA PHE A 82 3.55 0.50 -7.17
C PHE A 82 4.49 1.61 -7.62
N PHE A 83 4.03 2.87 -7.56
CA PHE A 83 4.86 4.03 -7.89
C PHE A 83 6.05 4.16 -6.94
N LEU A 84 5.82 4.10 -5.62
CA LEU A 84 6.89 4.18 -4.61
C LEU A 84 7.89 3.02 -4.74
N ASN A 85 7.41 1.80 -4.98
CA ASN A 85 8.30 0.65 -5.21
C ASN A 85 9.08 0.77 -6.52
N SER A 86 8.53 1.43 -7.55
CA SER A 86 9.27 1.69 -8.79
C SER A 86 10.44 2.65 -8.56
N ILE A 87 10.25 3.68 -7.73
CA ILE A 87 11.34 4.58 -7.30
C ILE A 87 12.40 3.81 -6.51
N LEU A 88 11.98 3.00 -5.53
CA LEU A 88 12.90 2.20 -4.73
C LEU A 88 13.69 1.21 -5.61
N LEU A 89 13.02 0.53 -6.54
CA LEU A 89 13.66 -0.39 -7.48
C LEU A 89 14.69 0.32 -8.35
N ALA A 90 14.38 1.54 -8.82
CA ALA A 90 15.32 2.35 -9.58
C ALA A 90 16.58 2.70 -8.76
N ILE A 91 16.42 3.08 -7.48
CA ILE A 91 17.55 3.38 -6.57
C ILE A 91 18.42 2.15 -6.30
N ILE A 92 17.84 0.94 -6.30
CA ILE A 92 18.62 -0.28 -6.06
C ILE A 92 19.36 -0.73 -7.33
N ILE A 93 18.81 -0.49 -8.51
CA ILE A 93 19.36 -0.96 -9.79
C ILE A 93 20.43 -0.02 -10.37
N PHE A 94 20.30 1.30 -10.16
CA PHE A 94 21.15 2.34 -10.75
C PHE A 94 21.94 3.09 -9.68
#